data_AF-A0AAN5C640-F1
#
_entry.id   AF-A0AAN5C640-F1
#
_cell.length_a   1.000
_cell.length_b   1.000
_cell.length_c   1.000
_cell.angle_alpha   90.00
_cell.angle_beta   90.00
_cell.angle_gamma   90.00
#
_symmetry.space_group_name_H-M   'P 1'
#
loop_
_entity.id
_entity.type
_entity.pdbx_description
1 polymer ?
#
loop_
_entity_poly.entity_id
_entity_poly.type
_entity_poly.pdbx_seq_one_letter_code
_entity_poly.pdbx_strand_id
1 'polypeptide(L)'
;YSLEYIKALPFYHLLDDCSKRTLLASSITCANLTSAYFSYSSYSDRTYYPDGITMKWEKEIQEQTPDSTRFHTEIINAIKDVS
;
A
#
# COMPACT_ATOMS: atom_id res chain seq x y z
N TYR A 1 5.62 -2.84 8.39
CA TYR A 1 6.91 -2.95 7.69
C TYR A 1 7.35 -1.66 6.99
N SER A 2 6.44 -0.87 6.40
CA SER A 2 6.80 0.33 5.62
C SER A 2 7.62 1.39 6.38
N LEU A 3 7.38 1.60 7.68
CA LEU A 3 8.18 2.54 8.47
C LEU A 3 9.64 2.10 8.62
N GLU A 4 9.87 0.81 8.88
CA GLU A 4 11.23 0.26 9.01
C GLU A 4 11.96 0.27 7.68
N TYR A 5 11.25 -0.02 6.58
CA TYR A 5 11.79 0.14 5.23
C TYR A 5 12.26 1.58 4.97
N ILE A 6 11.42 2.58 5.29
CA ILE A 6 11.75 4.00 5.11
C ILE A 6 12.98 4.39 5.96
N LYS A 7 13.05 3.93 7.21
CA LYS A 7 14.19 4.20 8.10
C LYS A 7 15.49 3.55 7.60
N ALA A 8 15.39 2.43 6.89
CA ALA A 8 16.54 1.73 6.33
C ALA A 8 17.09 2.38 5.03
N LEU A 9 16.42 3.40 4.48
CA LEU A 9 16.91 4.09 3.29
C LEU A 9 18.25 4.78 3.58
N PRO A 10 19.27 4.64 2.69
CA PRO A 10 20.61 5.16 2.95
C PRO A 10 20.66 6.67 3.27
N PHE A 11 19.73 7.44 2.69
CA PHE A 11 19.65 8.88 2.90
C PHE A 11 18.81 9.29 4.12
N TYR A 12 18.07 8.38 4.75
CA TYR A 12 17.13 8.71 5.82
C TYR A 12 17.82 9.43 7.00
N HIS A 13 19.02 8.98 7.38
CA HIS A 13 19.80 9.60 8.45
C HIS A 13 20.43 10.94 8.05
N LEU A 14 20.51 11.26 6.75
CA LEU A 14 20.99 12.54 6.23
C LEU A 14 19.90 13.62 6.22
N LEU A 15 18.64 13.24 6.38
CA LEU A 15 17.51 14.17 6.41
C LEU A 15 17.41 14.92 7.74
N ASP A 16 16.91 16.15 7.69
CA ASP A 16 16.46 16.87 8.88
C ASP A 16 15.17 16.27 9.46
N ASP A 17 14.84 16.63 10.70
CA ASP A 17 13.70 16.05 11.42
C ASP A 17 12.33 16.41 10.83
N CYS A 18 12.21 17.55 10.13
CA CYS A 18 10.99 17.89 9.40
C CYS A 18 10.82 16.96 8.20
N SER A 19 11.87 16.84 7.38
CA SER A 19 11.88 15.97 6.20
C SER A 19 11.66 14.49 6.56
N LYS A 20 12.25 13.99 7.65
CA LYS A 20 11.99 12.64 8.16
C LYS A 20 10.51 12.42 8.47
N ARG A 21 9.87 13.37 9.17
CA ARG A 21 8.44 13.27 9.51
C ARG A 21 7.57 13.26 8.26
N THR A 22 7.85 14.13 7.30
CA THR A 22 7.13 14.15 6.02
C THR A 22 7.30 12.84 5.26
N LEU A 23 8.50 12.28 5.22
CA LEU A 23 8.75 11.00 4.57
C LEU A 23 8.07 9.83 5.31
N LEU A 24 8.07 9.81 6.64
CA LEU A 24 7.36 8.79 7.40
C LEU A 24 5.83 8.89 7.20
N ALA A 25 5.29 10.08 6.95
CA ALA A 25 3.87 10.27 6.63
C ALA A 25 3.46 9.56 5.34
N SER A 26 4.38 9.34 4.39
CA SER A 26 4.12 8.55 3.18
C SER A 26 4.18 7.03 3.38
N SER A 27 4.36 6.55 4.62
CA SER A 27 4.45 5.12 4.93
C SER A 27 3.19 4.32 4.58
N ILE A 28 2.02 4.97 4.62
CA ILE A 28 0.74 4.37 4.20
C ILE A 28 0.76 4.06 2.70
N THR A 29 1.25 5.00 1.88
CA THR A 29 1.40 4.78 0.43
C THR A 29 2.32 3.60 0.14
N CYS A 30 3.46 3.50 0.85
CA CYS A 30 4.36 2.36 0.72
C CYS A 30 3.68 1.04 1.12
N ALA A 31 2.87 1.04 2.19
CA ALA A 31 2.12 -0.15 2.61
C ALA A 31 1.12 -0.60 1.53
N ASN A 32 0.38 0.35 0.94
CA ASN A 32 -0.61 0.10 -0.10
C ASN A 32 0.03 -0.42 -1.40
N LEU A 33 1.17 0.14 -1.81
CA LEU A 33 1.91 -0.35 -2.97
C LEU A 33 2.46 -1.76 -2.73
N THR A 34 2.96 -2.03 -1.51
CA THR A 34 3.49 -3.35 -1.15
C THR A 34 2.39 -4.41 -1.21
N SER A 35 1.22 -4.13 -0.63
CA SER A 35 0.10 -5.08 -0.66
C SER A 35 -0.44 -5.28 -2.07
N ALA A 36 -0.51 -4.22 -2.88
CA ALA A 36 -0.92 -4.32 -4.28
C ALA A 36 0.06 -5.17 -5.12
N TYR A 37 1.37 -4.94 -4.97
CA TYR A 37 2.39 -5.74 -5.66
C TYR A 37 2.35 -7.22 -5.25
N PHE A 38 2.17 -7.49 -3.95
CA PHE A 38 2.01 -8.86 -3.46
C PHE A 38 0.77 -9.54 -4.02
N SER A 39 -0.34 -8.80 -4.12
CA SER A 39 -1.60 -9.28 -4.72
C SER A 39 -1.41 -9.64 -6.20
N TYR A 40 -0.78 -8.74 -6.96
CA TYR A 40 -0.40 -8.97 -8.36
C TYR A 40 0.45 -10.24 -8.50
N SER A 41 1.51 -10.35 -7.69
CA SER A 41 2.44 -11.49 -7.72
C SER A 41 1.77 -12.81 -7.34
N SER A 42 0.66 -12.73 -6.61
CA SER A 42 -0.16 -13.87 -6.18
C SER A 42 -1.37 -14.11 -7.09
N TYR A 43 -1.41 -13.48 -8.27
CA TYR A 43 -2.51 -13.55 -9.25
C TYR A 43 -3.89 -13.18 -8.66
N SER A 44 -3.92 -12.28 -7.68
CA SER A 44 -5.14 -11.81 -7.03
C SER A 44 -5.54 -10.42 -7.54
N ASP A 45 -6.80 -10.27 -7.93
CA ASP A 45 -7.42 -8.97 -8.27
C ASP A 45 -7.87 -8.17 -7.04
N ARG A 46 -7.72 -8.77 -5.86
CA ARG A 46 -8.06 -8.17 -4.56
C ARG A 46 -6.80 -8.00 -3.74
N THR A 47 -6.82 -7.00 -2.85
CA THR A 47 -5.77 -6.81 -1.86
C THR A 47 -5.65 -8.05 -0.98
N TYR A 48 -4.56 -8.77 -1.20
CA TYR A 48 -4.15 -9.97 -0.52
C TYR A 48 -2.96 -9.64 0.36
N TYR A 49 -2.98 -10.13 1.60
CA TYR A 49 -1.91 -9.92 2.57
C TYR A 49 -1.08 -11.20 2.75
N PRO A 50 0.21 -11.10 3.11
CA PRO A 50 1.09 -12.26 3.27
C PRO A 50 0.69 -13.26 4.37
N ASP A 51 -0.18 -12.85 5.29
CA ASP A 51 -0.75 -13.69 6.35
C ASP A 51 -1.91 -14.57 5.83
N GLY A 52 -2.24 -14.49 4.54
CA GLY A 52 -3.33 -15.22 3.90
C GLY A 52 -4.68 -14.51 4.02
N ILE A 53 -4.75 -13.35 4.67
CA ILE A 53 -5.98 -12.57 4.78
C ILE A 53 -6.20 -11.82 3.47
N THR A 54 -7.42 -11.90 2.95
CA THR A 54 -7.85 -11.08 1.83
C THR A 54 -8.73 -9.97 2.35
N MET A 55 -8.52 -8.74 1.88
CA MET A 55 -9.42 -7.64 2.17
C MET A 55 -10.79 -7.94 1.57
N LYS A 56 -11.77 -8.21 2.44
CA LYS A 56 -13.17 -8.39 2.05
C LYS A 56 -13.87 -7.04 2.17
N TRP A 57 -14.29 -6.50 1.04
CA TRP A 57 -15.13 -5.32 1.00
C TRP A 57 -16.57 -5.77 1.24
N GLU A 58 -17.00 -5.77 2.50
CA GLU A 58 -18.41 -5.97 2.83
C GLU A 58 -19.23 -4.81 2.26
N LYS A 59 -20.46 -5.09 1.86
CA LYS A 59 -21.32 -4.13 1.17
C LYS A 59 -21.53 -2.85 1.99
N GLU A 60 -21.60 -2.99 3.31
CA GLU A 60 -21.72 -1.90 4.27
C GLU A 60 -20.48 -0.97 4.28
N ILE A 61 -19.27 -1.54 4.11
CA ILE A 61 -18.02 -0.78 4.04
C ILE A 61 -17.90 -0.07 2.68
N GLN A 62 -18.37 -0.71 1.61
CA GLN A 62 -18.45 -0.09 0.28
C GLN A 62 -19.43 1.07 0.25
N GLU A 63 -20.57 0.97 0.92
CA GLU A 63 -21.55 2.05 0.99
C GLU A 63 -21.03 3.25 1.81
N GLN A 64 -20.21 2.99 2.83
CA GLN A 64 -19.58 4.05 3.62
C GLN A 64 -18.38 4.71 2.92
N THR A 65 -17.61 3.94 2.16
CA THR A 65 -16.35 4.40 1.54
C THR A 65 -16.12 3.80 0.15
N PRO A 66 -16.96 4.14 -0.84
CA PRO A 66 -16.89 3.54 -2.17
C PRO A 66 -15.54 3.83 -2.86
N ASP A 67 -14.97 5.00 -2.64
CA ASP A 67 -13.71 5.43 -3.25
C ASP A 67 -12.49 4.66 -2.72
N SER A 68 -12.50 4.24 -1.45
CA SER A 68 -11.41 3.48 -0.84
C SER A 68 -11.25 2.09 -1.47
N THR A 69 -12.38 1.43 -1.76
CA THR A 69 -12.38 0.12 -2.42
C THR A 69 -11.78 0.22 -3.82
N ARG A 70 -12.21 1.25 -4.54
CA ARG A 70 -11.77 1.53 -5.91
C ARG A 70 -10.26 1.83 -5.96
N PHE A 71 -9.76 2.63 -5.02
CA PHE A 71 -8.34 2.97 -4.93
C PHE A 71 -7.43 1.74 -4.85
N HIS A 72 -7.75 0.76 -4.00
CA HIS A 72 -6.90 -0.43 -3.85
C HIS A 72 -6.88 -1.33 -5.09
N THR A 73 -8.02 -1.49 -5.76
CA THR A 73 -8.11 -2.24 -7.02
C THR A 73 -7.41 -1.49 -8.17
N GLU A 74 -7.52 -0.16 -8.21
CA GLU A 74 -6.86 0.67 -9.23
C GLU A 74 -5.33 0.58 -9.14
N ILE A 75 -4.75 0.53 -7.94
CA ILE A 75 -3.30 0.35 -7.80
C ILE A 75 -2.84 -1.02 -8.34
N ILE A 76 -3.59 -2.09 -8.06
CA ILE A 76 -3.26 -3.43 -8.57
C ILE A 76 -3.31 -3.44 -10.11
N ASN A 77 -4.35 -2.83 -10.70
CA ASN A 77 -4.48 -2.73 -12.15
C ASN A 77 -3.37 -1.86 -12.75
N ALA A 78 -3.03 -0.73 -12.12
CA ALA A 78 -1.94 0.12 -12.57
C ALA A 78 -0.59 -0.61 -12.57
N ILE A 79 -0.34 -1.48 -11.57
CA ILE A 79 0.86 -2.35 -11.55
C ILE A 79 0.85 -3.33 -12.72
N LYS A 80 -0.30 -3.94 -13.04
CA LYS A 80 -0.43 -4.86 -14.18
C LYS A 80 -0.17 -4.18 -15.53
N ASP A 81 -0.63 -2.95 -15.69
CA ASP A 81 -0.50 -2.22 -16.96
C ASP A 81 0.95 -1.84 -17.30
N VAL A 82 1.83 -1.76 -16.29
CA VAL A 82 3.24 -1.36 -16.45
C VAL A 82 4.25 -2.51 -16.32
N SER A 83 3.79 -3.74 -16.08
CA SER A 83 4.62 -4.95 -15.91
C SER A 83 4.63 -5.83 -17.16
#